data_AF-A0A9E0PUG3-F1
#
_entry.id   AF-A0A9E0PUG3-F1
#
_cell.length_a   1.000
_cell.length_b   1.000
_cell.length_c   1.000
_cell.angle_alpha   90.00
_cell.angle_beta   90.00
_cell.angle_gamma   90.00
#
_symmetry.space_group_name_H-M   'P 1'
#
loop_
_entity.id
_entity.type
_entity.pdbx_description
1 polymer ?
#
loop_
_entity_poly.entity_id
_entity_poly.type
_entity_poly.pdbx_seq_one_letter_code
_entity_poly.pdbx_strand_id
1 'polypeptide(L)'
;MPPRFVLQAATADDFEALHALRLRAMRPSLERLGRYDEPRIRDDLARSFDPAPMHHLVVDGRRVGFVSLKTLSHAMRLDHLYIDPAEQEHGYGHEVLAWVCEQADRAQLPVELCALKGSDAVRFYLRHGFALTGEGDWDYDFVRMPQSAGVRTVRAWWQALQARDWTRATALLRSDLQVVWWSSGESFDGPAGFIEAQARYPEGWTIQLVEVSPLQDGRVVSVARVDHPPQSFFATSFFHLEDGLVFAIDEYWATVEEPPAWRTAAALPGWQRIGPHDDPRAHTP
;
A
#
# COMPACT_ATOMS: atom_id res chain seq x y z
N MET A 1 -0.81 -8.45 16.53
CA MET A 1 -1.77 -8.40 17.66
C MET A 1 -3.16 -8.68 17.10
N PRO A 2 -4.07 -9.31 17.85
CA PRO A 2 -5.45 -9.45 17.39
C PRO A 2 -6.07 -8.06 17.16
N PRO A 3 -6.97 -7.91 16.17
CA PRO A 3 -7.64 -6.63 15.94
C PRO A 3 -8.43 -6.19 17.17
N ARG A 4 -8.50 -4.89 17.41
CA ARG A 4 -9.29 -4.30 18.51
C ARG A 4 -10.80 -4.34 18.25
N PHE A 5 -11.19 -4.65 17.01
CA PHE A 5 -12.59 -4.77 16.61
C PHE A 5 -13.04 -6.22 16.54
N VAL A 6 -14.34 -6.42 16.73
CA VAL A 6 -15.06 -7.67 16.42
C VAL A 6 -15.99 -7.40 15.24
N LEU A 7 -16.09 -8.37 14.34
CA LEU A 7 -17.07 -8.34 13.25
C LEU A 7 -18.40 -8.85 13.76
N GLN A 8 -19.44 -8.00 13.70
CA GLN A 8 -20.81 -8.39 13.94
C GLN A 8 -21.55 -8.42 12.60
N ALA A 9 -22.09 -9.58 12.21
CA ALA A 9 -22.86 -9.72 10.96
C ALA A 9 -24.02 -8.71 10.91
N ALA A 10 -24.18 -8.06 9.76
CA ALA A 10 -25.32 -7.19 9.50
C ALA A 10 -26.56 -8.01 9.13
N THR A 11 -27.74 -7.45 9.38
CA THR A 11 -29.02 -8.02 8.93
C THR A 11 -29.70 -7.07 7.94
N ALA A 12 -30.80 -7.52 7.33
CA ALA A 12 -31.60 -6.66 6.45
C ALA A 12 -32.13 -5.39 7.18
N ASP A 13 -32.38 -5.48 8.48
CA ASP A 13 -32.88 -4.37 9.30
C ASP A 13 -31.82 -3.28 9.56
N ASP A 14 -30.54 -3.58 9.32
CA ASP A 14 -29.45 -2.62 9.51
C ASP A 14 -29.32 -1.61 8.36
N PHE A 15 -30.11 -1.73 7.28
CA PHE A 15 -30.00 -0.88 6.08
C PHE A 15 -29.96 0.62 6.42
N GLU A 16 -30.92 1.11 7.21
CA GLU A 16 -31.01 2.53 7.56
C GLU A 16 -29.80 3.01 8.37
N ALA A 17 -29.31 2.18 9.30
CA ALA A 17 -28.17 2.52 10.13
C ALA A 17 -26.87 2.58 9.30
N LEU A 18 -26.67 1.62 8.39
CA LEU A 18 -25.51 1.56 7.49
C LEU A 18 -25.55 2.71 6.47
N HIS A 19 -26.72 3.01 5.91
CA HIS A 19 -26.93 4.15 5.01
C HIS A 19 -26.59 5.47 5.70
N ALA A 20 -27.12 5.69 6.91
CA ALA A 20 -26.87 6.90 7.67
C ALA A 20 -25.39 7.08 8.00
N LEU A 21 -24.67 6.00 8.35
CA LEU A 21 -23.23 6.05 8.60
C LEU A 21 -22.45 6.38 7.32
N ARG A 22 -22.75 5.68 6.22
CA ARG A 22 -22.13 5.93 4.91
C ARG A 22 -22.31 7.39 4.47
N LEU A 23 -23.51 7.94 4.66
CA LEU A 23 -23.82 9.33 4.33
C LEU A 23 -22.94 10.30 5.13
N ARG A 24 -22.86 10.12 6.46
CA ARG A 24 -22.00 10.94 7.33
C ARG A 24 -20.53 10.85 6.92
N ALA A 25 -20.03 9.64 6.66
CA ALA A 25 -18.63 9.41 6.32
C ALA A 25 -18.24 9.99 4.94
N MET A 26 -19.13 9.92 3.95
CA MET A 26 -18.84 10.40 2.59
C MET A 26 -19.10 11.88 2.38
N ARG A 27 -19.95 12.51 3.21
CA ARG A 27 -20.47 13.87 3.00
C ARG A 27 -19.38 14.90 2.67
N PRO A 28 -18.27 15.03 3.43
CA PRO A 28 -17.25 16.04 3.12
C PRO A 28 -16.64 15.88 1.72
N SER A 29 -16.43 14.64 1.27
CA SER A 29 -15.85 14.39 -0.05
C SER A 29 -16.85 14.59 -1.18
N LEU A 30 -18.12 14.22 -0.96
CA LEU A 30 -19.18 14.43 -1.95
C LEU A 30 -19.53 15.92 -2.10
N GLU A 31 -19.57 16.69 -1.02
CA GLU A 31 -19.80 18.14 -1.07
C GLU A 31 -18.67 18.85 -1.82
N ARG A 32 -17.41 18.48 -1.58
CA ARG A 32 -16.24 19.01 -2.29
C ARG A 32 -16.32 18.83 -3.81
N LEU A 33 -16.90 17.71 -4.25
CA LEU A 33 -17.09 17.41 -5.67
C LEU A 33 -18.40 17.96 -6.24
N GLY A 34 -19.25 18.62 -5.44
CA GLY A 34 -20.58 19.06 -5.88
C GLY A 34 -21.54 17.90 -6.18
N ARG A 35 -21.35 16.76 -5.51
CA ARG A 35 -22.01 15.47 -5.78
C ARG A 35 -22.90 14.97 -4.64
N TYR A 36 -23.09 15.77 -3.60
CA TYR A 36 -23.98 15.42 -2.50
C TYR A 36 -25.44 15.45 -2.95
N ASP A 37 -26.02 14.27 -3.10
CA ASP A 37 -27.42 14.04 -3.48
C ASP A 37 -27.89 12.83 -2.66
N GLU A 38 -28.56 13.11 -1.55
CA GLU A 38 -28.94 12.10 -0.56
C GLU A 38 -29.87 11.01 -1.12
N PRO A 39 -30.94 11.33 -1.90
CA PRO A 39 -31.71 10.32 -2.62
C PRO A 39 -30.85 9.40 -3.49
N ARG A 40 -29.96 9.97 -4.32
CA ARG A 40 -29.08 9.16 -5.18
C ARG A 40 -28.14 8.26 -4.38
N ILE A 41 -27.54 8.80 -3.30
CA ILE A 41 -26.63 8.04 -2.42
C ILE A 41 -27.37 6.86 -1.76
N ARG A 42 -28.64 7.08 -1.37
CA ARG A 42 -29.50 6.03 -0.83
C ARG A 42 -29.81 4.96 -1.86
N ASP A 43 -30.25 5.36 -3.05
CA ASP A 43 -30.57 4.43 -4.14
C ASP A 43 -29.36 3.59 -4.57
N ASP A 44 -28.16 4.19 -4.59
CA ASP A 44 -26.91 3.48 -4.92
C ASP A 44 -26.60 2.37 -3.90
N LEU A 45 -26.80 2.62 -2.60
CA LEU A 45 -26.65 1.56 -1.59
C LEU A 45 -27.77 0.53 -1.71
N ALA A 46 -29.04 0.97 -1.86
CA ALA A 46 -30.19 0.09 -1.97
C ALA A 46 -30.08 -0.91 -3.13
N ARG A 47 -29.57 -0.47 -4.29
CA ARG A 47 -29.39 -1.30 -5.49
C ARG A 47 -28.39 -2.45 -5.29
N SER A 48 -27.42 -2.26 -4.40
CA SER A 48 -26.32 -3.20 -4.15
C SER A 48 -26.33 -3.79 -2.74
N PHE A 49 -27.39 -3.53 -1.97
CA PHE A 49 -27.48 -3.94 -0.58
C PHE A 49 -27.64 -5.46 -0.48
N ASP A 50 -26.61 -6.08 0.07
CA ASP A 50 -26.57 -7.48 0.44
C ASP A 50 -25.95 -7.53 1.85
N PRO A 51 -26.71 -7.88 2.89
CA PRO A 51 -26.20 -7.91 4.26
C PRO A 51 -25.22 -9.07 4.50
N ALA A 52 -25.22 -10.13 3.68
CA ALA A 52 -24.40 -11.31 3.90
C ALA A 52 -22.88 -11.04 3.97
N PRO A 53 -22.28 -10.22 3.08
CA PRO A 53 -20.88 -9.81 3.19
C PRO A 53 -20.65 -8.63 4.14
N MET A 54 -21.69 -8.03 4.70
CA MET A 54 -21.60 -6.80 5.51
C MET A 54 -21.47 -7.12 7.00
N HIS A 55 -20.53 -6.44 7.65
CA HIS A 55 -20.28 -6.57 9.07
C HIS A 55 -20.12 -5.20 9.72
N HIS A 56 -20.78 -4.98 10.85
CA HIS A 56 -20.46 -3.88 11.74
C HIS A 56 -19.09 -4.11 12.38
N LEU A 57 -18.34 -3.03 12.52
CA LEU A 57 -17.07 -2.98 13.24
C LEU A 57 -17.38 -2.59 14.69
N VAL A 58 -17.17 -3.50 15.63
CA VAL A 58 -17.51 -3.28 17.05
C VAL A 58 -16.24 -3.18 17.89
N VAL A 59 -16.05 -2.04 18.58
CA VAL A 59 -14.94 -1.80 19.51
C VAL A 59 -15.52 -1.44 20.87
N ASP A 60 -15.08 -2.10 21.94
CA ASP A 60 -15.59 -1.90 23.31
C ASP A 60 -17.13 -1.92 23.40
N GLY A 61 -17.77 -2.80 22.63
CA GLY A 61 -19.22 -2.96 22.57
C GLY A 61 -19.96 -1.88 21.76
N ARG A 62 -19.26 -0.94 21.13
CA ARG A 62 -19.83 0.12 20.29
C ARG A 62 -19.57 -0.13 18.81
N ARG A 63 -20.59 0.11 17.97
CA ARG A 63 -20.44 0.08 16.50
C ARG A 63 -19.72 1.36 16.06
N VAL A 64 -18.49 1.22 15.58
CA VAL A 64 -17.64 2.34 15.13
C VAL A 64 -17.60 2.50 13.61
N GLY A 65 -18.16 1.56 12.88
CA GLY A 65 -18.11 1.52 11.42
C GLY A 65 -18.74 0.26 10.84
N PHE A 66 -18.58 0.06 9.54
CA PHE A 66 -18.89 -1.20 8.88
C PHE A 66 -17.96 -1.47 7.69
N VAL A 67 -17.89 -2.75 7.33
CA VAL A 67 -17.14 -3.25 6.18
C VAL A 67 -18.01 -4.19 5.36
N SER A 68 -17.84 -4.18 4.04
CA SER A 68 -18.42 -5.16 3.12
C SER A 68 -17.30 -5.81 2.31
N LEU A 69 -17.06 -7.10 2.55
CA LEU A 69 -15.99 -7.85 1.89
C LEU A 69 -16.57 -9.12 1.26
N LYS A 70 -16.56 -9.19 -0.07
CA LYS A 70 -17.02 -10.34 -0.85
C LYS A 70 -15.83 -11.18 -1.28
N THR A 71 -15.96 -12.50 -1.23
CA THR A 71 -14.98 -13.40 -1.85
C THR A 71 -15.53 -13.86 -3.20
N LEU A 72 -14.86 -13.46 -4.28
CA LEU A 72 -15.13 -13.90 -5.64
C LEU A 72 -14.15 -15.02 -6.00
N SER A 73 -14.36 -15.67 -7.15
CA SER A 73 -13.48 -16.74 -7.63
C SER A 73 -12.05 -16.29 -7.95
N HIS A 74 -11.84 -15.00 -8.23
CA HIS A 74 -10.58 -14.44 -8.68
C HIS A 74 -10.01 -13.34 -7.77
N ALA A 75 -10.79 -12.83 -6.81
CA ALA A 75 -10.40 -11.73 -5.93
C ALA A 75 -11.28 -11.67 -4.68
N MET A 76 -10.82 -10.96 -3.65
CA MET A 76 -11.67 -10.42 -2.60
C MET A 76 -12.06 -8.99 -2.94
N ARG A 77 -13.34 -8.66 -2.95
CA ARG A 77 -13.82 -7.32 -3.27
C ARG A 77 -14.26 -6.57 -2.02
N LEU A 78 -13.58 -5.47 -1.72
CA LEU A 78 -13.90 -4.55 -0.64
C LEU A 78 -14.82 -3.45 -1.19
N ASP A 79 -16.13 -3.69 -1.13
CA ASP A 79 -17.14 -2.74 -1.65
C ASP A 79 -17.31 -1.52 -0.72
N HIS A 80 -17.23 -1.74 0.59
CA HIS A 80 -17.45 -0.70 1.59
C HIS A 80 -16.48 -0.82 2.75
N LEU A 81 -15.91 0.31 3.15
CA LEU A 81 -15.20 0.49 4.41
C LEU A 81 -15.49 1.91 4.91
N TYR A 82 -16.29 2.01 5.96
CA TYR A 82 -16.62 3.29 6.57
C TYR A 82 -16.44 3.22 8.08
N ILE A 83 -15.69 4.19 8.59
CA ILE A 83 -15.58 4.48 10.03
C ILE A 83 -16.41 5.72 10.28
N ASP A 84 -17.23 5.71 11.34
CA ASP A 84 -18.01 6.88 11.74
C ASP A 84 -17.07 8.07 11.95
N PRO A 85 -17.35 9.26 11.41
CA PRO A 85 -16.49 10.44 11.59
C PRO A 85 -16.08 10.72 13.04
N ALA A 86 -16.94 10.45 14.02
CA ALA A 86 -16.61 10.64 15.44
C ALA A 86 -15.55 9.64 15.97
N GLU A 87 -15.35 8.54 15.26
CA GLU A 87 -14.47 7.43 15.60
C GLU A 87 -13.24 7.35 14.67
N GLN A 88 -13.08 8.30 13.74
CA GLN A 88 -11.92 8.37 12.85
C GLN A 88 -10.64 8.78 13.60
N GLU A 89 -9.48 8.61 12.94
CA GLU A 89 -8.15 8.91 13.52
C GLU A 89 -7.72 8.04 14.71
N HIS A 90 -8.49 7.02 15.07
CA HIS A 90 -8.15 6.03 16.11
C HIS A 90 -7.41 4.78 15.59
N GLY A 91 -7.15 4.70 14.27
CA GLY A 91 -6.47 3.57 13.63
C GLY A 91 -7.39 2.41 13.20
N TYR A 92 -8.70 2.48 13.43
CA TYR A 92 -9.64 1.40 13.08
C TYR A 92 -9.64 1.06 11.59
N GLY A 93 -9.63 2.06 10.70
CA GLY A 93 -9.55 1.82 9.27
C GLY A 93 -8.30 1.03 8.87
N HIS A 94 -7.14 1.37 9.45
CA HIS A 94 -5.89 0.65 9.23
C HIS A 94 -5.98 -0.81 9.70
N GLU A 95 -6.51 -1.05 10.89
CA GLU A 95 -6.67 -2.42 11.41
C GLU A 95 -7.61 -3.27 10.57
N VAL A 96 -8.73 -2.69 10.11
CA VAL A 96 -9.68 -3.41 9.26
C VAL A 96 -9.04 -3.72 7.91
N LEU A 97 -8.34 -2.77 7.30
CA LEU A 97 -7.67 -3.00 6.03
C LEU A 97 -6.52 -4.00 6.16
N ALA A 98 -5.77 -3.97 7.27
CA ALA A 98 -4.76 -4.98 7.58
C ALA A 98 -5.38 -6.38 7.71
N TRP A 99 -6.54 -6.50 8.37
CA TRP A 99 -7.29 -7.74 8.46
C TRP A 99 -7.77 -8.24 7.10
N VAL A 100 -8.33 -7.35 6.24
CA VAL A 100 -8.74 -7.68 4.86
C VAL A 100 -7.55 -8.22 4.07
N CYS A 101 -6.42 -7.50 4.09
CA CYS A 101 -5.19 -7.89 3.42
C CYS A 101 -4.67 -9.24 3.93
N GLU A 102 -4.76 -9.51 5.23
CA GLU A 102 -4.36 -10.80 5.81
C GLU A 102 -5.26 -11.95 5.35
N GLN A 103 -6.58 -11.73 5.22
CA GLN A 103 -7.48 -12.76 4.65
C GLN A 103 -7.09 -13.05 3.20
N ALA A 104 -6.85 -12.00 2.42
CA ALA A 104 -6.48 -12.10 1.01
C ALA A 104 -5.10 -12.76 0.81
N ASP A 105 -4.13 -12.40 1.64
CA ASP A 105 -2.79 -13.01 1.66
C ASP A 105 -2.90 -14.51 2.03
N ARG A 106 -3.77 -14.90 2.97
CA ARG A 106 -4.02 -16.31 3.30
C ARG A 106 -4.70 -17.08 2.16
N ALA A 107 -5.65 -16.46 1.48
CA ALA A 107 -6.35 -17.05 0.34
C ALA A 107 -5.55 -17.01 -0.97
N GLN A 108 -4.42 -16.28 -0.99
CA GLN A 108 -3.68 -15.93 -2.21
C GLN A 108 -4.57 -15.31 -3.29
N LEU A 109 -5.48 -14.43 -2.88
CA LEU A 109 -6.36 -13.67 -3.77
C LEU A 109 -5.99 -12.18 -3.76
N PRO A 110 -6.07 -11.48 -4.90
CA PRO A 110 -6.02 -10.02 -4.93
C PRO A 110 -7.17 -9.40 -4.13
N VAL A 111 -6.97 -8.17 -3.65
CA VAL A 111 -8.05 -7.32 -3.12
C VAL A 111 -8.37 -6.23 -4.12
N GLU A 112 -9.63 -6.12 -4.51
CA GLU A 112 -10.13 -5.08 -5.40
C GLU A 112 -11.06 -4.12 -4.66
N LEU A 113 -10.96 -2.82 -4.99
CA LEU A 113 -11.85 -1.78 -4.47
C LEU A 113 -11.94 -0.59 -5.41
N CYS A 114 -12.94 0.26 -5.18
CA CYS A 114 -13.04 1.58 -5.81
C CYS A 114 -13.01 2.67 -4.73
N ALA A 115 -12.44 3.82 -5.03
CA ALA A 115 -12.44 4.97 -4.13
C ALA A 115 -12.73 6.28 -4.86
N LEU A 116 -13.52 7.14 -4.23
CA LEU A 116 -13.92 8.44 -4.77
C LEU A 116 -12.71 9.33 -5.03
N LYS A 117 -12.63 9.92 -6.23
CA LYS A 117 -11.59 10.87 -6.61
C LYS A 117 -11.53 12.04 -5.63
N GLY A 118 -10.33 12.49 -5.29
CA GLY A 118 -10.13 13.61 -4.36
C GLY A 118 -10.59 13.36 -2.92
N SER A 119 -10.90 12.11 -2.55
CA SER A 119 -11.11 11.71 -1.16
C SER A 119 -9.79 11.29 -0.51
N ASP A 120 -9.73 11.40 0.83
CA ASP A 120 -8.58 10.91 1.60
C ASP A 120 -8.38 9.39 1.49
N ALA A 121 -9.41 8.66 1.07
CA ALA A 121 -9.37 7.21 0.88
C ALA A 121 -8.33 6.80 -0.17
N VAL A 122 -8.12 7.59 -1.23
CA VAL A 122 -7.11 7.31 -2.27
C VAL A 122 -5.73 7.19 -1.63
N ARG A 123 -5.34 8.20 -0.86
CA ARG A 123 -4.06 8.24 -0.17
C ARG A 123 -3.96 7.15 0.91
N PHE A 124 -5.07 6.84 1.57
CA PHE A 124 -5.16 5.74 2.52
C PHE A 124 -4.88 4.39 1.86
N TYR A 125 -5.52 4.06 0.73
CA TYR A 125 -5.32 2.78 0.05
C TYR A 125 -3.92 2.64 -0.56
N LEU A 126 -3.38 3.71 -1.18
CA LEU A 126 -2.01 3.71 -1.72
C LEU A 126 -0.97 3.32 -0.67
N ARG A 127 -1.07 3.86 0.56
CA ARG A 127 -0.19 3.49 1.68
C ARG A 127 -0.29 2.04 2.12
N HIS A 128 -1.42 1.39 1.86
CA HIS A 128 -1.63 -0.02 2.21
C HIS A 128 -1.23 -0.97 1.07
N GLY A 129 -0.50 -0.47 0.07
CA GLY A 129 0.03 -1.26 -1.03
C GLY A 129 -0.97 -1.55 -2.15
N PHE A 130 -2.07 -0.79 -2.22
CA PHE A 130 -2.96 -0.83 -3.37
C PHE A 130 -2.35 -0.02 -4.53
N ALA A 131 -2.38 -0.59 -5.72
CA ALA A 131 -2.02 0.06 -6.97
C ALA A 131 -3.28 0.57 -7.69
N LEU A 132 -3.20 1.76 -8.28
CA LEU A 132 -4.22 2.30 -9.16
C LEU A 132 -4.22 1.51 -10.48
N THR A 133 -5.36 0.95 -10.87
CA THR A 133 -5.50 0.13 -12.09
C THR A 133 -6.49 0.69 -13.09
N GLY A 134 -7.36 1.59 -12.66
CA GLY A 134 -8.41 2.14 -13.51
C GLY A 134 -8.90 3.48 -13.00
N GLU A 135 -9.53 4.22 -13.90
CA GLU A 135 -10.15 5.50 -13.61
C GLU A 135 -11.53 5.52 -14.28
N GLY A 136 -12.58 5.56 -13.46
CA GLY A 136 -13.94 5.86 -13.91
C GLY A 136 -14.18 7.37 -13.87
N ASP A 137 -15.41 7.83 -14.12
CA ASP A 137 -15.72 9.26 -14.09
C ASP A 137 -15.48 9.90 -12.70
N TRP A 138 -15.83 9.16 -11.65
CA TRP A 138 -15.89 9.67 -10.27
C TRP A 138 -14.98 8.94 -9.30
N ASP A 139 -14.56 7.73 -9.65
CA ASP A 139 -13.83 6.84 -8.77
C ASP A 139 -12.56 6.35 -9.47
N TYR A 140 -11.58 5.97 -8.65
CA TYR A 140 -10.40 5.24 -9.04
C TYR A 140 -10.56 3.77 -8.65
N ASP A 141 -10.13 2.87 -9.54
CA ASP A 141 -10.08 1.44 -9.27
C ASP A 141 -8.70 1.06 -8.75
N PHE A 142 -8.68 0.22 -7.72
CA PHE A 142 -7.46 -0.22 -7.07
C PHE A 142 -7.41 -1.74 -6.94
N VAL A 143 -6.19 -2.27 -7.04
CA VAL A 143 -5.88 -3.67 -6.72
C VAL A 143 -4.72 -3.74 -5.74
N ARG A 144 -4.78 -4.69 -4.80
CA ARG A 144 -3.61 -5.13 -4.03
C ARG A 144 -3.39 -6.61 -4.28
N MET A 145 -2.23 -6.95 -4.80
CA MET A 145 -1.83 -8.36 -4.97
C MET A 145 -1.55 -9.00 -3.60
N PRO A 146 -1.85 -10.31 -3.42
CA PRO A 146 -1.53 -11.00 -2.19
C PRO A 146 -0.02 -11.07 -1.97
N GLN A 147 0.41 -11.13 -0.71
CA GLN A 147 1.82 -11.33 -0.39
C GLN A 147 2.25 -12.76 -0.72
N SER A 148 3.09 -12.91 -1.73
CA SER A 148 3.82 -14.16 -2.00
C SER A 148 5.01 -14.33 -1.04
N ALA A 149 5.62 -15.51 -1.01
CA ALA A 149 6.85 -15.74 -0.24
C ALA A 149 7.97 -14.78 -0.67
N GLY A 150 8.11 -14.53 -1.97
CA GLY A 150 9.12 -13.60 -2.49
C GLY A 150 8.86 -12.16 -2.06
N VAL A 151 7.62 -11.69 -2.14
CA VAL A 151 7.24 -10.33 -1.69
C VAL A 151 7.52 -10.16 -0.20
N ARG A 152 7.21 -11.16 0.63
CA ARG A 152 7.54 -11.13 2.08
C ARG A 152 9.05 -11.06 2.32
N THR A 153 9.84 -11.79 1.55
CA THR A 153 11.30 -11.81 1.64
C THR A 153 11.89 -10.43 1.32
N VAL A 154 11.44 -9.81 0.23
CA VAL A 154 11.90 -8.47 -0.17
C VAL A 154 11.47 -7.39 0.83
N ARG A 155 10.25 -7.47 1.39
CA ARG A 155 9.86 -6.58 2.49
C ARG A 155 10.72 -6.76 3.73
N ALA A 156 10.97 -8.02 4.12
CA ALA A 156 11.83 -8.35 5.26
C ALA A 156 13.28 -7.88 5.04
N TRP A 157 13.77 -7.90 3.79
CA TRP A 157 15.07 -7.37 3.41
C TRP A 157 15.18 -5.88 3.72
N TRP A 158 14.25 -5.06 3.20
CA TRP A 158 14.24 -3.63 3.46
C TRP A 158 14.03 -3.29 4.94
N GLN A 159 13.19 -4.06 5.65
CA GLN A 159 13.00 -3.92 7.09
C GLN A 159 14.30 -4.22 7.86
N ALA A 160 15.02 -5.28 7.50
CA ALA A 160 16.29 -5.64 8.13
C ALA A 160 17.37 -4.57 7.89
N LEU A 161 17.47 -4.04 6.66
CA LEU A 161 18.35 -2.90 6.38
C LEU A 161 17.97 -1.69 7.22
N GLN A 162 16.71 -1.26 7.20
CA GLN A 162 16.24 -0.12 7.99
C GLN A 162 16.56 -0.30 9.50
N ALA A 163 16.48 -1.51 10.02
CA ALA A 163 16.79 -1.84 11.41
C ALA A 163 18.29 -2.06 11.71
N ARG A 164 19.16 -2.07 10.68
CA ARG A 164 20.58 -2.48 10.76
C ARG A 164 20.74 -3.90 11.31
N ASP A 165 19.74 -4.74 11.09
CA ASP A 165 19.74 -6.14 11.49
C ASP A 165 20.44 -6.96 10.40
N TRP A 166 21.77 -6.89 10.39
CA TRP A 166 22.61 -7.57 9.39
C TRP A 166 22.50 -9.09 9.47
N THR A 167 22.19 -9.64 10.65
CA THR A 167 21.98 -11.07 10.83
C THR A 167 20.71 -11.50 10.11
N ARG A 168 19.61 -10.79 10.32
CA ARG A 168 18.35 -11.05 9.61
C ARG A 168 18.48 -10.78 8.12
N ALA A 169 19.17 -9.71 7.72
CA ALA A 169 19.42 -9.41 6.31
C ALA A 169 20.17 -10.57 5.62
N THR A 170 21.24 -11.07 6.25
CA THR A 170 22.02 -12.21 5.74
C THR A 170 21.18 -13.48 5.62
N ALA A 171 20.28 -13.75 6.58
CA ALA A 171 19.44 -14.94 6.58
C ALA A 171 18.42 -15.01 5.42
N LEU A 172 18.18 -13.89 4.72
CA LEU A 172 17.30 -13.83 3.55
C LEU A 172 18.03 -14.09 2.22
N LEU A 173 19.35 -14.22 2.27
CA LEU A 173 20.21 -14.35 1.09
C LEU A 173 20.70 -15.79 0.93
N ARG A 174 20.72 -16.28 -0.31
CA ARG A 174 21.34 -17.57 -0.66
C ARG A 174 22.86 -17.45 -0.60
N SER A 175 23.55 -18.56 -0.32
CA SER A 175 25.02 -18.55 -0.14
C SER A 175 25.80 -18.18 -1.40
N ASP A 176 25.21 -18.38 -2.58
CA ASP A 176 25.74 -18.08 -3.92
C ASP A 176 25.13 -16.80 -4.52
N LEU A 177 24.60 -15.90 -3.67
CA LEU A 177 24.02 -14.61 -4.07
C LEU A 177 24.90 -13.88 -5.09
N GLN A 178 24.30 -13.36 -6.16
CA GLN A 178 24.95 -12.44 -7.10
C GLN A 178 24.28 -11.06 -7.05
N VAL A 179 25.05 -9.99 -6.85
CA VAL A 179 24.51 -8.62 -6.86
C VAL A 179 25.22 -7.79 -7.90
N VAL A 180 24.46 -6.97 -8.65
CA VAL A 180 25.01 -5.97 -9.56
C VAL A 180 24.44 -4.60 -9.21
N TRP A 181 25.33 -3.64 -8.96
CA TRP A 181 25.02 -2.23 -8.81
C TRP A 181 25.34 -1.49 -10.11
N TRP A 182 24.33 -1.34 -10.95
CA TRP A 182 24.51 -0.85 -12.31
C TRP A 182 24.94 0.62 -12.39
N SER A 183 24.57 1.45 -11.41
CA SER A 183 24.91 2.87 -11.40
C SER A 183 26.41 3.13 -11.12
N SER A 184 27.10 2.23 -10.42
CA SER A 184 28.53 2.34 -10.14
C SER A 184 29.39 1.33 -10.90
N GLY A 185 28.77 0.32 -11.52
CA GLY A 185 29.48 -0.76 -12.23
C GLY A 185 30.10 -1.81 -11.29
N GLU A 186 29.59 -1.92 -10.06
CA GLU A 186 30.08 -2.84 -9.04
C GLU A 186 29.27 -4.14 -9.01
N SER A 187 29.90 -5.22 -8.56
CA SER A 187 29.23 -6.50 -8.35
C SER A 187 29.77 -7.23 -7.11
N PHE A 188 28.93 -8.09 -6.54
CA PHE A 188 29.28 -8.92 -5.39
C PHE A 188 28.99 -10.39 -5.69
N ASP A 189 29.97 -11.22 -5.37
CA ASP A 189 29.85 -12.68 -5.37
C ASP A 189 29.73 -13.17 -3.91
N GLY A 190 28.54 -13.61 -3.56
CA GLY A 190 28.16 -14.05 -2.22
C GLY A 190 27.69 -12.93 -1.27
N PRO A 191 27.01 -13.29 -0.17
CA PRO A 191 26.36 -12.33 0.72
C PRO A 191 27.33 -11.55 1.63
N ALA A 192 28.51 -12.10 1.95
CA ALA A 192 29.40 -11.53 2.95
C ALA A 192 29.91 -10.13 2.57
N GLY A 193 30.41 -9.96 1.34
CA GLY A 193 30.88 -8.67 0.85
C GLY A 193 29.74 -7.66 0.69
N PHE A 194 28.59 -8.12 0.20
CA PHE A 194 27.41 -7.29 0.01
C PHE A 194 26.88 -6.74 1.34
N ILE A 195 26.73 -7.58 2.36
CA ILE A 195 26.30 -7.16 3.70
C ILE A 195 27.34 -6.23 4.35
N GLU A 196 28.63 -6.51 4.20
CA GLU A 196 29.68 -5.65 4.75
C GLU A 196 29.67 -4.25 4.11
N ALA A 197 29.40 -4.16 2.79
CA ALA A 197 29.27 -2.88 2.10
C ALA A 197 28.11 -2.04 2.69
N GLN A 198 26.97 -2.68 2.95
CA GLN A 198 25.82 -2.03 3.60
C GLN A 198 26.14 -1.60 5.03
N ALA A 199 26.80 -2.47 5.81
CA ALA A 199 27.12 -2.21 7.23
C ALA A 199 28.19 -1.12 7.42
N ARG A 200 29.11 -0.96 6.45
CA ARG A 200 30.13 0.10 6.46
C ARG A 200 29.64 1.43 5.90
N TYR A 201 28.48 1.44 5.24
CA TYR A 201 27.96 2.66 4.64
C TYR A 201 27.74 3.73 5.73
N PRO A 202 28.17 4.99 5.52
CA PRO A 202 28.08 6.01 6.57
C PRO A 202 26.64 6.16 7.11
N GLU A 203 26.49 6.11 8.42
CA GLU A 203 25.18 6.21 9.11
C GLU A 203 24.53 7.59 8.96
N GLY A 204 23.22 7.64 9.25
CA GLY A 204 22.39 8.85 9.13
C GLY A 204 21.32 8.75 8.04
N TRP A 205 21.21 7.60 7.38
CA TRP A 205 20.21 7.33 6.36
C TRP A 205 18.91 6.72 6.92
N THR A 206 17.79 6.99 6.27
CA THR A 206 16.52 6.27 6.50
C THR A 206 15.93 5.79 5.18
N ILE A 207 15.21 4.67 5.24
CA ILE A 207 14.58 4.02 4.09
C ILE A 207 13.08 4.24 4.18
N GLN A 208 12.51 4.72 3.08
CA GLN A 208 11.07 4.70 2.83
C GLN A 208 10.79 3.74 1.68
N LEU A 209 10.13 2.63 1.98
CA LEU A 209 9.70 1.66 0.97
C LEU A 209 8.51 2.23 0.21
N VAL A 210 8.62 2.33 -1.10
CA VAL A 210 7.59 2.91 -1.98
C VAL A 210 6.79 1.81 -2.64
N GLU A 211 7.46 0.78 -3.13
CA GLU A 211 6.83 -0.30 -3.88
C GLU A 211 7.53 -1.64 -3.65
N VAL A 212 6.74 -2.71 -3.57
CA VAL A 212 7.20 -4.10 -3.67
C VAL A 212 6.14 -4.87 -4.43
N SER A 213 6.47 -5.30 -5.65
CA SER A 213 5.51 -5.87 -6.59
C SER A 213 6.07 -7.17 -7.18
N PRO A 214 5.30 -8.26 -7.20
CA PRO A 214 5.71 -9.47 -7.91
C PRO A 214 5.66 -9.24 -9.42
N LEU A 215 6.61 -9.83 -10.15
CA LEU A 215 6.65 -9.87 -11.60
C LEU A 215 6.13 -11.22 -12.11
N GLN A 216 5.66 -11.26 -13.34
CA GLN A 216 5.11 -12.48 -13.95
C GLN A 216 6.14 -13.61 -14.12
N ASP A 217 7.42 -13.25 -14.21
CA ASP A 217 8.54 -14.18 -14.34
C ASP A 217 9.06 -14.70 -12.99
N GLY A 218 8.35 -14.40 -11.88
CA GLY A 218 8.69 -14.87 -10.53
C GLY A 218 9.64 -13.96 -9.76
N ARG A 219 10.23 -12.94 -10.42
CA ARG A 219 11.01 -11.92 -9.73
C ARG A 219 10.12 -11.02 -8.88
N VAL A 220 10.75 -10.25 -7.99
CA VAL A 220 10.08 -9.18 -7.25
C VAL A 220 10.83 -7.88 -7.50
N VAL A 221 10.12 -6.84 -7.92
CA VAL A 221 10.68 -5.50 -8.02
C VAL A 221 10.37 -4.72 -6.75
N SER A 222 11.31 -3.91 -6.29
CA SER A 222 11.02 -2.88 -5.29
C SER A 222 11.56 -1.52 -5.69
N VAL A 223 10.91 -0.49 -5.17
CA VAL A 223 11.41 0.88 -5.17
C VAL A 223 11.51 1.34 -3.72
N ALA A 224 12.70 1.77 -3.30
CA ALA A 224 12.95 2.34 -1.99
C ALA A 224 13.57 3.72 -2.14
N ARG A 225 13.08 4.70 -1.39
CA ARG A 225 13.75 5.99 -1.23
C ARG A 225 14.68 5.93 -0.03
N VAL A 226 15.93 6.30 -0.20
CA VAL A 226 16.94 6.36 0.86
C VAL A 226 17.28 7.83 1.10
N ASP A 227 16.86 8.35 2.25
CA ASP A 227 17.09 9.73 2.66
C ASP A 227 18.38 9.78 3.49
N HIS A 228 19.44 10.40 2.97
CA HIS A 228 20.74 10.56 3.63
C HIS A 228 21.23 12.01 3.49
N PRO A 229 20.88 12.91 4.43
CA PRO A 229 21.10 14.34 4.28
C PRO A 229 22.55 14.71 3.92
N PRO A 230 22.76 15.65 2.98
CA PRO A 230 21.74 16.52 2.37
C PRO A 230 21.04 15.92 1.14
N GLN A 231 21.28 14.66 0.80
CA GLN A 231 20.79 14.03 -0.41
C GLN A 231 19.71 12.98 -0.14
N SER A 232 19.05 12.55 -1.21
CA SER A 232 18.14 11.41 -1.19
C SER A 232 18.31 10.64 -2.49
N PHE A 233 18.02 9.36 -2.46
CA PHE A 233 18.22 8.45 -3.58
C PHE A 233 16.99 7.57 -3.75
N PHE A 234 16.75 7.10 -4.96
CA PHE A 234 15.85 5.98 -5.23
C PHE A 234 16.67 4.77 -5.63
N ALA A 235 16.49 3.67 -4.90
CA ALA A 235 16.98 2.35 -5.27
C ALA A 235 15.83 1.59 -5.95
N THR A 236 16.02 1.23 -7.22
CA THR A 236 15.15 0.29 -7.93
C THR A 236 15.86 -1.04 -8.03
N SER A 237 15.27 -2.08 -7.44
CA SER A 237 15.94 -3.37 -7.27
C SER A 237 15.05 -4.49 -7.80
N PHE A 238 15.61 -5.35 -8.64
CA PHE A 238 14.97 -6.58 -9.11
C PHE A 238 15.59 -7.76 -8.38
N PHE A 239 14.78 -8.40 -7.54
CA PHE A 239 15.17 -9.57 -6.77
C PHE A 239 14.78 -10.84 -7.52
N HIS A 240 15.74 -11.74 -7.66
CA HIS A 240 15.52 -13.10 -8.13
C HIS A 240 15.51 -14.02 -6.91
N LEU A 241 14.45 -14.82 -6.78
CA LEU A 241 14.21 -15.61 -5.59
C LEU A 241 13.92 -17.08 -5.92
N GLU A 242 14.41 -17.97 -5.06
CA GLU A 242 14.11 -19.39 -5.09
C GLU A 242 13.89 -19.85 -3.65
N ASP A 243 12.82 -20.60 -3.39
CA ASP A 243 12.44 -21.08 -2.05
C ASP A 243 12.39 -20.01 -0.95
N GLY A 244 12.05 -18.77 -1.34
CA GLY A 244 11.97 -17.63 -0.42
C GLY A 244 13.32 -17.03 -0.02
N LEU A 245 14.41 -17.40 -0.70
CA LEU A 245 15.72 -16.78 -0.53
C LEU A 245 16.10 -16.01 -1.79
N VAL A 246 16.78 -14.87 -1.61
CA VAL A 246 17.30 -14.06 -2.71
C VAL A 246 18.61 -14.66 -3.20
N PHE A 247 18.70 -14.97 -4.49
CA PHE A 247 19.94 -15.46 -5.11
C PHE A 247 20.53 -14.51 -6.14
N ALA A 248 19.77 -13.52 -6.63
CA ALA A 248 20.35 -12.42 -7.40
C ALA A 248 19.62 -11.10 -7.18
N ILE A 249 20.35 -9.99 -7.30
CA ILE A 249 19.81 -8.62 -7.23
C ILE A 249 20.43 -7.78 -8.35
N ASP A 250 19.58 -7.20 -9.19
CA ASP A 250 19.95 -6.11 -10.10
C ASP A 250 19.45 -4.79 -9.50
N GLU A 251 20.35 -3.86 -9.17
CA GLU A 251 19.98 -2.64 -8.49
C GLU A 251 20.50 -1.37 -9.20
N TYR A 252 19.60 -0.39 -9.30
CA TYR A 252 19.81 0.89 -9.97
C TYR A 252 19.53 2.01 -8.98
N TRP A 253 20.54 2.85 -8.75
CA TRP A 253 20.45 4.02 -7.88
C TRP A 253 20.31 5.28 -8.71
N ALA A 254 19.32 6.10 -8.38
CA ALA A 254 19.11 7.43 -8.94
C ALA A 254 19.16 8.47 -7.83
N THR A 255 19.93 9.55 -8.03
CA THR A 255 19.96 10.69 -7.11
C THR A 255 18.71 11.54 -7.29
N VAL A 256 18.15 12.05 -6.20
CA VAL A 256 17.10 13.06 -6.24
C VAL A 256 17.70 14.39 -6.69
N GLU A 257 17.18 14.94 -7.78
CA GLU A 257 17.72 16.14 -8.42
C GLU A 257 16.65 17.23 -8.57
N GLU A 258 17.08 18.49 -8.59
CA GLU A 258 16.22 19.61 -8.97
C GLU A 258 15.97 19.62 -10.48
N PRO A 259 14.73 19.87 -10.94
CA PRO A 259 14.47 20.00 -12.36
C PRO A 259 15.21 21.24 -12.92
N PRO A 260 15.67 21.19 -14.18
CA PRO A 260 16.27 22.35 -14.84
C PRO A 260 15.35 23.58 -14.82
N ALA A 261 15.92 24.77 -14.62
CA ALA A 261 15.17 26.01 -14.40
C ALA A 261 14.17 26.40 -15.52
N TRP A 262 14.36 25.89 -16.75
CA TRP A 262 13.45 26.16 -17.87
C TRP A 262 12.15 25.34 -17.80
N ARG A 263 12.10 24.27 -17.01
CA ARG A 263 10.90 23.45 -16.82
C ARG A 263 9.98 24.10 -15.79
N THR A 264 8.98 24.84 -16.26
CA THR A 264 8.00 25.54 -15.44
C THR A 264 6.59 25.34 -15.98
N ALA A 265 5.57 25.54 -15.14
CA ALA A 265 4.16 25.46 -15.55
C ALA A 265 3.80 26.46 -16.66
N ALA A 266 4.51 27.59 -16.74
CA ALA A 266 4.32 28.59 -17.80
C ALA A 266 4.97 28.16 -19.12
N ALA A 267 6.13 27.50 -19.06
CA ALA A 267 6.87 27.07 -20.25
C ALA A 267 6.36 25.75 -20.83
N LEU A 268 5.76 24.89 -19.99
CA LEU A 268 5.34 23.54 -20.34
C LEU A 268 3.88 23.33 -19.92
N PRO A 269 2.92 23.38 -20.86
CA PRO A 269 1.52 23.06 -20.59
C PRO A 269 1.39 21.68 -19.94
N GLY A 270 0.62 21.60 -18.85
CA GLY A 270 0.43 20.36 -18.09
C GLY A 270 1.60 19.99 -17.16
N TRP A 271 2.66 20.79 -17.09
CA TRP A 271 3.75 20.53 -16.15
C TRP A 271 3.30 20.75 -14.70
N GLN A 272 3.51 19.73 -13.89
CA GLN A 272 3.31 19.73 -12.46
C GLN A 272 4.55 19.12 -11.80
N ARG A 273 4.86 19.57 -10.59
CA ARG A 273 5.96 19.02 -9.80
C ARG A 273 5.39 18.36 -8.56
N ILE A 274 5.73 17.09 -8.38
CA ILE A 274 5.51 16.35 -7.14
C ILE A 274 6.88 16.27 -6.45
N GLY A 275 6.95 16.61 -5.16
CA GLY A 275 8.18 16.46 -4.42
C GLY A 275 8.54 14.99 -4.26
N PRO A 276 9.83 14.62 -4.29
CA PRO A 276 10.28 13.23 -4.06
C PRO A 276 9.92 12.72 -2.66
N HIS A 277 9.64 13.64 -1.73
CA HIS A 277 9.18 13.35 -0.37
C HIS A 277 7.66 13.21 -0.24
N ASP A 278 6.90 13.57 -1.27
CA ASP A 278 5.44 13.63 -1.26
C ASP A 278 4.77 12.36 -1.82
N ASP A 279 5.54 11.34 -2.21
CA ASP A 279 4.96 10.07 -2.71
C ASP A 279 4.12 9.44 -1.59
N PRO A 280 2.78 9.36 -1.77
CA PRO A 280 1.90 8.87 -0.72
C PRO A 280 2.10 7.39 -0.44
N ARG A 281 2.76 6.61 -1.30
CA ARG A 281 3.03 5.19 -1.09
C ARG A 281 4.20 4.96 -0.14
N ALA A 282 5.10 5.94 0.00
CA ALA A 282 6.29 5.85 0.82
C ALA A 282 5.93 5.61 2.30
N HIS A 283 6.50 4.57 2.89
CA HIS A 283 6.35 4.23 4.31
C HIS A 283 7.64 3.65 4.86
N THR A 284 7.85 3.75 6.18
CA THR A 284 8.95 3.05 6.83
C THR A 284 8.70 1.53 6.74
N PRO A 285 9.64 0.74 6.21
CA PRO A 285 9.48 -0.71 6.04
C PRO A 285 9.34 -1.50 7.35
#